data_AF-K2I5L3-F1
#
_entry.id   AF-K2I5L3-F1
#
_cell.length_a   1.000
_cell.length_b   1.000
_cell.length_c   1.000
_cell.angle_alpha   90.00
_cell.angle_beta   90.00
_cell.angle_gamma   90.00
#
_symmetry.space_group_name_H-M   'P 1'
#
loop_
_entity.id
_entity.type
_entity.pdbx_description
1 polymer ?
#
loop_
_entity_poly.entity_id
_entity_poly.type
_entity_poly.pdbx_seq_one_letter_code
_entity_poly.pdbx_strand_id
1 'polypeptide(L)'
;MVERLYQIFFRIRYPHAGLHDQMKRFAAALAAGLAAQAVWADSPFDGLWRAAPTSDCGAVGQPGGAIRIEGDKLSGAGTTCRMTAPVDVRGMEAVLYDMICEGGGGTGRAFFATADDGGLILVWDGLAFKYTSCADTAAGIVTTADDIGITD
;
A
#
# COMPACT_ATOMS: atom_id res chain seq x y z
N MET A 1 -41.82 42.23 -58.70
CA MET A 1 -40.89 41.49 -59.57
C MET A 1 -39.47 41.64 -59.01
N VAL A 2 -39.15 41.06 -57.86
CA VAL A 2 -37.78 40.78 -57.39
C VAL A 2 -37.87 39.62 -56.40
N GLU A 3 -38.24 38.45 -56.92
CA GLU A 3 -37.92 37.16 -56.31
C GLU A 3 -36.58 36.70 -56.91
N ARG A 4 -35.84 35.93 -56.12
CA ARG A 4 -34.65 35.12 -56.45
C ARG A 4 -33.29 35.73 -56.11
N LEU A 5 -32.50 34.83 -55.50
CA LEU A 5 -31.04 34.82 -55.38
C LEU A 5 -30.47 35.49 -54.14
N TYR A 6 -30.64 34.83 -52.99
CA TYR A 6 -29.51 34.53 -52.10
C TYR A 6 -29.93 33.32 -51.24
N GLN A 7 -29.67 32.09 -51.71
CA GLN A 7 -28.47 31.33 -51.34
C GLN A 7 -28.54 30.96 -49.85
N ILE A 8 -29.01 29.75 -49.55
CA ILE A 8 -28.15 28.57 -49.42
C ILE A 8 -27.38 28.66 -48.11
N PHE A 9 -27.84 27.92 -47.08
CA PHE A 9 -26.98 27.22 -46.11
C PHE A 9 -27.71 26.47 -44.98
N PHE A 10 -29.01 26.16 -45.08
CA PHE A 10 -29.65 25.32 -44.03
C PHE A 10 -30.47 24.18 -44.63
N ARG A 11 -29.77 23.28 -45.33
CA ARG A 11 -30.25 21.95 -45.66
C ARG A 11 -29.37 20.92 -44.96
N ILE A 12 -29.37 20.92 -43.63
CA ILE A 12 -29.05 19.72 -42.85
C ILE A 12 -30.31 19.40 -42.05
N ARG A 13 -31.06 18.48 -42.63
CA ARG A 13 -32.21 17.81 -42.04
C ARG A 13 -31.68 17.00 -40.86
N TYR A 14 -31.76 17.54 -39.65
CA TYR A 14 -31.61 16.75 -38.43
C TYR A 14 -32.94 16.02 -38.18
N PRO A 15 -33.02 14.69 -38.35
CA PRO A 15 -34.17 13.95 -37.85
C PRO A 15 -34.11 13.99 -36.32
N HIS A 16 -35.05 14.70 -35.70
CA HIS A 16 -35.26 14.80 -34.24
C HIS A 16 -35.77 13.49 -33.59
N ALA A 17 -35.37 12.32 -34.11
CA ALA A 17 -35.81 11.02 -33.63
C ALA A 17 -34.57 10.14 -33.37
N GLY A 18 -33.96 10.30 -32.20
CA GLY A 18 -32.83 9.44 -31.78
C GLY A 18 -31.99 9.96 -30.61
N LEU A 19 -32.13 11.23 -30.24
CA LEU A 19 -31.29 11.84 -29.21
C LEU A 19 -31.50 11.23 -27.81
N HIS A 20 -32.73 10.81 -27.49
CA HIS A 20 -33.03 10.14 -26.21
C HIS A 20 -32.45 8.72 -26.10
N ASP A 21 -32.26 8.01 -27.21
CA ASP A 21 -31.76 6.64 -27.20
C ASP A 21 -30.21 6.61 -27.21
N GLN A 22 -29.58 7.57 -27.90
CA GLN A 22 -28.13 7.76 -27.89
C GLN A 22 -27.60 8.21 -26.52
N MET A 23 -28.36 9.05 -25.80
CA MET A 23 -27.95 9.55 -24.48
C MET A 23 -27.99 8.45 -23.40
N LYS A 24 -28.91 7.48 -23.52
CA LYS A 24 -28.98 6.29 -22.63
C LYS A 24 -27.80 5.35 -22.85
N ARG A 25 -27.37 5.17 -24.10
CA ARG A 25 -26.24 4.29 -24.46
C ARG A 25 -24.89 4.87 -24.02
N PHE A 26 -24.70 6.19 -24.09
CA PHE A 26 -23.51 6.85 -23.55
C PHE A 26 -23.47 6.84 -22.01
N ALA A 27 -24.62 7.00 -21.34
CA ALA A 27 -24.70 6.87 -19.89
C ALA A 27 -24.35 5.46 -19.40
N ALA A 28 -24.76 4.42 -20.14
CA ALA A 28 -24.43 3.04 -19.82
C ALA A 28 -22.93 2.72 -19.99
N ALA A 29 -22.25 3.34 -20.96
CA ALA A 29 -20.81 3.14 -21.19
C ALA A 29 -19.93 3.83 -20.12
N LEU A 30 -20.35 4.98 -19.58
CA LEU A 30 -19.63 5.64 -18.48
C LEU A 30 -19.76 4.88 -17.15
N ALA A 31 -20.91 4.25 -16.90
CA ALA A 31 -21.15 3.50 -15.66
C ALA A 31 -20.32 2.20 -15.54
N ALA A 32 -19.86 1.63 -16.65
CA ALA A 32 -19.08 0.39 -16.66
C ALA A 32 -17.58 0.59 -16.40
N GLY A 33 -17.06 1.83 -16.46
CA GLY A 33 -15.62 2.12 -16.31
C GLY A 33 -15.14 2.40 -14.88
N LEU A 34 -16.04 2.49 -13.90
CA LEU A 34 -15.74 2.97 -12.54
C LEU A 34 -15.42 1.88 -11.50
N ALA A 35 -15.35 0.61 -11.89
CA ALA A 35 -15.32 -0.52 -10.93
C ALA A 35 -13.91 -1.03 -10.55
N ALA A 36 -12.82 -0.37 -10.97
CA ALA A 36 -11.46 -0.71 -10.54
C ALA A 36 -10.83 0.43 -9.73
N GLN A 37 -11.56 0.93 -8.73
CA GLN A 37 -10.87 1.60 -7.64
C GLN A 37 -10.16 0.48 -6.91
N ALA A 38 -8.83 0.40 -7.05
CA ALA A 38 -8.02 -0.42 -6.16
C ALA A 38 -8.42 0.03 -4.75
N VAL A 39 -9.20 -0.79 -4.04
CA VAL A 39 -9.37 -0.62 -2.62
C VAL A 39 -8.00 -0.95 -2.08
N TRP A 40 -7.29 0.07 -1.58
CA TRP A 40 -6.11 -0.15 -0.77
C TRP A 40 -6.67 -0.74 0.51
N ALA A 41 -6.89 -2.06 0.48
CA ALA A 41 -7.22 -2.80 1.67
C ALA A 41 -6.07 -2.57 2.65
N ASP A 42 -6.40 -2.35 3.92
CA ASP A 42 -5.40 -2.37 4.99
C ASP A 42 -4.56 -3.63 4.78
N SER A 43 -3.24 -3.46 4.74
CA SER A 43 -2.33 -4.59 4.68
C SER A 43 -2.54 -5.37 5.97
N PRO A 44 -2.57 -6.72 5.92
CA PRO A 44 -2.65 -7.53 7.14
C PRO A 44 -1.46 -7.30 8.09
N PHE A 45 -0.42 -6.62 7.60
CA PHE A 45 0.79 -6.29 8.34
C PHE A 45 0.85 -4.82 8.78
N ASP A 46 -0.23 -4.05 8.60
CA ASP A 46 -0.29 -2.65 9.01
C ASP A 46 0.00 -2.49 10.49
N GLY A 47 0.87 -1.52 10.79
CA GLY A 47 1.29 -1.30 12.16
C GLY A 47 2.69 -0.75 12.29
N LEU A 48 3.11 -0.66 13.55
CA LEU A 48 4.40 -0.14 13.97
C LEU A 48 5.16 -1.26 14.68
N TRP A 49 6.37 -1.55 14.20
CA TRP A 49 7.06 -2.79 14.49
C TRP A 49 8.49 -2.53 14.95
N ARG A 50 8.87 -3.05 16.12
CA ARG A 50 10.22 -2.90 16.70
C ARG A 50 11.04 -4.18 16.54
N ALA A 51 12.30 -4.03 16.15
CA ALA A 51 13.22 -5.16 15.96
C ALA A 51 13.81 -5.69 17.28
N ALA A 52 13.87 -4.85 18.31
CA ALA A 52 14.39 -5.20 19.63
C ALA A 52 13.58 -4.48 20.73
N PRO A 53 13.64 -4.96 21.99
CA PRO A 53 12.95 -4.31 23.12
C PRO A 53 13.44 -2.88 23.37
N THR A 54 14.68 -2.57 22.98
CA THR A 54 15.30 -1.25 23.11
C THR A 54 15.06 -0.34 21.90
N SER A 55 14.40 -0.83 20.84
CA SER A 55 14.15 0.00 19.66
C SER A 55 13.13 1.09 19.97
N ASP A 56 13.39 2.31 19.51
CA ASP A 56 12.50 3.46 19.72
C ASP A 56 11.33 3.43 18.73
N CYS A 57 10.12 3.18 19.25
CA CYS A 57 8.90 3.22 18.46
C CYS A 57 8.54 4.63 17.95
N GLY A 58 9.05 5.70 18.56
CA GLY A 58 8.88 7.07 18.08
C GLY A 58 9.77 7.43 16.88
N ALA A 59 10.89 6.74 16.70
CA ALA A 59 11.92 7.06 15.70
C ALA A 59 11.78 6.24 14.41
N VAL A 60 10.61 6.31 13.75
CA VAL A 60 10.34 5.49 12.56
C VAL A 60 11.37 5.68 11.43
N GLY A 61 11.91 4.57 10.96
CA GLY A 61 12.86 4.54 9.83
C GLY A 61 14.24 5.13 10.14
N GLN A 62 14.55 5.38 11.41
CA GLN A 62 15.89 5.76 11.87
C GLN A 62 16.67 4.52 12.33
N PRO A 63 18.03 4.57 12.35
CA PRO A 63 18.83 3.55 13.01
C PRO A 63 18.39 3.36 14.47
N GLY A 64 18.11 2.11 14.87
CA GLY A 64 17.60 1.78 16.20
C GLY A 64 16.12 2.08 16.43
N GLY A 65 15.40 2.58 15.41
CA GLY A 65 13.98 2.85 15.48
C GLY A 65 13.09 1.71 14.98
N ALA A 66 11.77 1.91 15.06
CA ALA A 66 10.77 1.01 14.50
C ALA A 66 10.63 1.15 12.97
N ILE A 67 10.06 0.11 12.35
CA ILE A 67 9.53 0.19 10.99
C ILE A 67 8.02 0.45 11.04
N ARG A 68 7.47 1.06 10.00
CA ARG A 68 6.03 1.26 9.82
C ARG A 68 5.57 0.62 8.53
N ILE A 69 4.44 -0.06 8.60
CA ILE A 69 3.69 -0.54 7.44
C ILE A 69 2.33 0.17 7.45
N GLU A 70 1.98 0.80 6.33
CA GLU A 70 0.72 1.51 6.15
C GLU A 70 0.23 1.29 4.71
N GLY A 71 -0.78 0.44 4.56
CA GLY A 71 -1.27 -0.04 3.28
C GLY A 71 -0.16 -0.70 2.47
N ASP A 72 0.20 -0.09 1.35
CA ASP A 72 1.22 -0.60 0.44
C ASP A 72 2.63 -0.02 0.70
N LYS A 73 2.84 0.69 1.82
CA LYS A 73 4.09 1.40 2.09
C LYS A 73 4.80 0.84 3.32
N LEU A 74 6.07 0.46 3.14
CA LEU A 74 6.99 0.13 4.22
C LEU A 74 7.99 1.28 4.42
N SER A 75 8.05 1.85 5.62
CA SER A 75 9.06 2.82 6.03
C SER A 75 10.00 2.19 7.05
N GLY A 76 11.24 1.92 6.64
CA GLY A 76 12.27 1.28 7.45
C GLY A 76 13.56 2.11 7.53
N ALA A 77 14.61 1.51 8.08
CA ALA A 77 15.88 2.21 8.37
C ALA A 77 16.49 2.81 7.09
N GLY A 78 16.31 4.12 6.90
CA GLY A 78 16.90 4.90 5.81
C GLY A 78 16.24 4.75 4.44
N THR A 79 15.15 3.98 4.30
CA THR A 79 14.45 3.84 3.01
C THR A 79 12.94 3.64 3.19
N THR A 80 12.18 4.03 2.17
CA THR A 80 10.75 3.75 2.06
C THR A 80 10.51 2.98 0.76
N CYS A 81 9.69 1.94 0.86
CA CYS A 81 9.39 1.05 -0.25
C CYS A 81 7.89 0.93 -0.44
N ARG A 82 7.48 0.90 -1.71
CA ARG A 82 6.14 0.48 -2.12
C ARG A 82 6.12 -1.04 -2.29
N MET A 83 5.18 -1.69 -1.63
CA MET A 83 4.88 -3.11 -1.70
C MET A 83 3.82 -3.31 -2.79
N THR A 84 4.15 -4.09 -3.80
CA THR A 84 3.27 -4.30 -4.97
C THR A 84 3.17 -5.77 -5.31
N ALA A 85 2.23 -6.12 -6.20
CA ALA A 85 2.01 -7.48 -6.68
C ALA A 85 1.96 -8.55 -5.57
N PRO A 86 1.01 -8.45 -4.61
CA PRO A 86 0.88 -9.43 -3.53
C PRO A 86 0.65 -10.84 -4.08
N VAL A 87 1.41 -11.80 -3.56
CA VAL A 87 1.22 -13.23 -3.82
C VAL A 87 1.06 -13.97 -2.49
N ASP A 88 -0.12 -14.52 -2.25
CA ASP A 88 -0.40 -15.31 -1.06
C ASP A 88 0.41 -16.60 -1.03
N VAL A 89 1.01 -16.90 0.12
CA VAL A 89 1.73 -18.15 0.34
C VAL A 89 0.77 -19.21 0.87
N ARG A 90 0.59 -20.26 0.07
CA ARG A 90 -0.41 -21.30 0.35
C ARG A 90 -0.18 -21.97 1.70
N GLY A 91 -1.24 -22.02 2.52
CA GLY A 91 -1.24 -22.71 3.81
C GLY A 91 -0.52 -21.94 4.93
N MET A 92 -0.26 -20.65 4.74
CA MET A 92 0.39 -19.78 5.72
C MET A 92 -0.29 -18.41 5.75
N GLU A 93 -0.26 -17.73 6.89
CA GLU A 93 -0.62 -16.30 7.00
C GLU A 93 0.56 -15.46 6.52
N ALA A 94 0.83 -15.51 5.21
CA ALA A 94 1.99 -14.90 4.63
C ALA A 94 1.78 -14.44 3.18
N VAL A 95 2.44 -13.34 2.82
CA VAL A 95 2.35 -12.71 1.50
C VAL A 95 3.75 -12.35 1.02
N LEU A 96 4.04 -12.66 -0.25
CA LEU A 96 5.23 -12.19 -0.94
C LEU A 96 4.89 -10.92 -1.73
N TYR A 97 5.65 -9.86 -1.53
CA TYR A 97 5.51 -8.59 -2.26
C TYR A 97 6.75 -8.31 -3.11
N ASP A 98 6.52 -7.69 -4.27
CA ASP A 98 7.56 -6.98 -5.00
C ASP A 98 7.77 -5.60 -4.35
N MET A 99 9.02 -5.28 -4.02
CA MET A 99 9.43 -4.05 -3.33
C MET A 99 10.02 -3.06 -4.33
N ILE A 100 9.49 -1.84 -4.34
CA ILE A 100 9.98 -0.72 -5.14
C ILE A 100 10.40 0.40 -4.19
N CYS A 101 11.71 0.54 -3.96
CA CYS A 101 12.24 1.44 -2.94
C CYS A 101 12.78 2.75 -3.52
N GLU A 102 12.54 3.84 -2.81
CA GLU A 102 13.10 5.16 -3.10
C GLU A 102 14.52 5.28 -2.52
N GLY A 103 15.30 6.26 -3.00
CA GLY A 103 16.58 6.63 -2.38
C GLY A 103 17.72 5.61 -2.54
N GLY A 104 17.66 4.74 -3.55
CA GLY A 104 18.73 3.76 -3.83
C GLY A 104 18.54 2.38 -3.16
N GLY A 105 17.40 2.13 -2.52
CA GLY A 105 17.06 0.82 -1.94
C GLY A 105 16.84 -0.30 -2.95
N GLY A 106 16.83 0.01 -4.26
CA GLY A 106 16.68 -0.97 -5.33
C GLY A 106 15.26 -1.53 -5.46
N THR A 107 15.13 -2.52 -6.34
CA THR A 107 13.93 -3.36 -6.44
C THR A 107 14.25 -4.75 -5.91
N GLY A 108 13.29 -5.39 -5.24
CA GLY A 108 13.49 -6.70 -4.63
C GLY A 108 12.19 -7.41 -4.34
N ARG A 109 12.26 -8.53 -3.61
CA ARG A 109 11.08 -9.20 -3.06
C ARG A 109 11.24 -9.38 -1.57
N ALA A 110 10.16 -9.17 -0.86
CA ALA A 110 10.10 -9.38 0.57
C ALA A 110 8.89 -10.24 0.91
N PHE A 111 9.15 -11.24 1.74
CA PHE A 111 8.12 -12.12 2.31
C PHE A 111 7.73 -11.59 3.68
N PHE A 112 6.43 -11.49 3.91
CA PHE A 112 5.83 -11.04 5.16
C PHE A 112 4.97 -12.17 5.71
N ALA A 113 5.05 -12.43 7.00
CA ALA A 113 4.17 -13.37 7.67
C ALA A 113 3.86 -12.93 9.09
N THR A 114 2.70 -13.33 9.59
CA THR A 114 2.36 -13.20 11.01
C THR A 114 3.05 -14.32 11.77
N ALA A 115 3.81 -13.96 12.82
CA ALA A 115 4.39 -14.92 13.75
C ALA A 115 3.29 -15.52 14.66
N ASP A 116 3.57 -16.65 15.28
CA ASP A 116 2.65 -17.34 16.19
C ASP A 116 2.29 -16.50 17.44
N ASP A 117 3.18 -15.60 17.85
CA ASP A 117 2.96 -14.64 18.93
C ASP A 117 2.36 -13.30 18.48
N GLY A 118 1.88 -13.20 17.22
CA GLY A 118 1.33 -11.97 16.66
C GLY A 118 2.37 -10.96 16.19
N GLY A 119 3.66 -11.31 16.24
CA GLY A 119 4.73 -10.52 15.66
C GLY A 119 4.73 -10.52 14.12
N LEU A 120 5.63 -9.74 13.54
CA LEU A 120 5.86 -9.70 12.09
C LEU A 120 7.16 -10.44 11.75
N ILE A 121 7.10 -11.38 10.82
CA ILE A 121 8.26 -11.95 10.17
C ILE A 121 8.46 -11.26 8.82
N LEU A 122 9.64 -10.70 8.61
CA LEU A 122 10.07 -10.10 7.35
C LEU A 122 11.30 -10.83 6.84
N VAL A 123 11.22 -11.41 5.65
CA VAL A 123 12.35 -12.03 4.96
C VAL A 123 12.68 -11.24 3.70
N TRP A 124 13.92 -10.80 3.59
CA TRP A 124 14.41 -9.99 2.47
C TRP A 124 15.86 -10.38 2.14
N ASP A 125 16.10 -10.80 0.90
CA ASP A 125 17.44 -11.07 0.34
C ASP A 125 18.31 -11.99 1.23
N GLY A 126 17.67 -13.07 1.71
CA GLY A 126 18.32 -14.06 2.57
C GLY A 126 18.41 -13.67 4.05
N LEU A 127 18.00 -12.47 4.44
CA LEU A 127 17.88 -12.04 5.83
C LEU A 127 16.46 -12.27 6.34
N ALA A 128 16.33 -12.70 7.60
CA ALA A 128 15.06 -12.88 8.27
C ALA A 128 15.05 -12.06 9.56
N PHE A 129 14.02 -11.23 9.71
CA PHE A 129 13.80 -10.38 10.86
C PHE A 129 12.48 -10.77 11.52
N LYS A 130 12.49 -10.86 12.85
CA LYS A 130 11.26 -10.89 13.65
C LYS A 130 11.10 -9.54 14.31
N TYR A 131 9.92 -8.95 14.16
CA TYR A 131 9.53 -7.73 14.83
C TYR A 131 8.37 -8.01 15.79
N THR A 132 8.35 -7.27 16.88
CA THR A 132 7.22 -7.23 17.82
C THR A 132 6.42 -5.95 17.58
N SER A 133 5.10 -5.99 17.78
CA SER A 133 4.29 -4.77 17.70
C SER A 133 4.74 -3.76 18.77
N CYS A 134 4.80 -2.49 18.39
CA CYS A 134 5.02 -1.40 19.32
C CYS A 134 3.83 -1.20 20.29
N ALA A 135 2.65 -1.74 19.97
CA ALA A 135 1.51 -1.74 20.89
C ALA A 135 1.69 -2.72 22.06
N ASP A 136 2.54 -3.74 21.89
CA ASP A 136 2.82 -4.71 22.94
C ASP A 136 3.86 -4.19 23.92
N THR A 137 3.86 -4.73 25.14
CA THR A 137 4.95 -4.49 26.09
C THR A 137 6.27 -5.00 25.53
N ALA A 138 7.33 -4.20 25.64
CA ALA A 138 8.67 -4.61 25.23
C ALA A 138 9.08 -5.88 25.99
N ALA A 139 9.24 -6.98 25.25
CA ALA A 139 9.59 -8.28 25.79
C ALA A 139 10.88 -8.78 25.12
N GLY A 140 11.86 -9.18 25.92
CA GLY A 140 13.14 -9.74 25.47
C GLY A 140 14.20 -9.64 26.56
N ILE A 141 15.36 -10.24 26.32
CA ILE A 141 16.47 -10.26 27.29
C ILE A 141 17.28 -8.97 27.12
N VAL A 142 16.85 -7.90 27.79
CA VAL A 142 17.71 -6.75 28.03
C VAL A 142 18.14 -6.85 29.48
N THR A 143 19.44 -7.04 29.70
CA THR A 143 20.00 -6.95 31.05
C THR A 143 19.83 -5.51 31.53
N THR A 144 19.01 -5.31 32.56
CA THR A 144 18.86 -4.00 33.20
C THR A 144 20.03 -3.74 34.15
N ALA A 145 20.23 -2.48 34.58
CA ALA A 145 21.25 -2.15 35.56
C ALA A 145 21.02 -2.89 36.90
N ASP A 146 19.76 -3.06 37.29
CA ASP A 146 19.34 -3.84 38.45
C ASP A 146 19.75 -5.32 38.33
N ASP A 147 19.63 -5.91 37.12
CA ASP A 147 19.99 -7.32 36.88
C ASP A 147 21.50 -7.59 37.04
N ILE A 148 22.35 -6.56 36.97
CA ILE A 148 23.82 -6.67 37.13
C ILE A 148 24.33 -6.05 38.45
N GLY A 149 23.43 -5.67 39.35
CA GLY A 149 23.80 -5.09 40.63
C GLY A 149 24.46 -3.71 40.51
N ILE A 150 24.21 -2.99 39.42
CA ILE A 150 24.53 -1.57 39.29
C ILE A 150 23.27 -0.80 39.69
N THR A 151 23.10 -0.62 40.99
CA THR A 151 22.11 0.30 41.55
C THR A 151 22.80 1.63 41.82
N ASP A 152 22.15 2.74 41.48
CA ASP A 152 22.62 4.11 41.72
C ASP A 152 22.96 4.40 43.20
#